data_AF-A0A5C4PU76-F1
#
_entry.id   AF-A0A5C4PU76-F1
#
_cell.length_a   1.000
_cell.length_b   1.000
_cell.length_c   1.000
_cell.angle_alpha   90.00
_cell.angle_beta   90.00
_cell.angle_gamma   90.00
#
_symmetry.space_group_name_H-M   'P 1'
#
loop_
_entity.id
_entity.type
_entity.pdbx_description
1 polymer ?
#
loop_
_entity_poly.entity_id
_entity_poly.type
_entity_poly.pdbx_seq_one_letter_code
_entity_poly.pdbx_strand_id
1 'polypeptide(L)'
;MRDFSCLSYFDLDPKENIMGLKSKLYRKQFAPFKPLIGVAIILAMYFYGLIDFDFYSQKLGFDIPHWVFYSIFGALCLYAAWKTFWGVIWILSAKENSRSKCFFGMLNNKNPQVKIENGLEEYALLASTFYEASQILIGDKESLSKLAKNPNYIPPYRLDKDGDLRGGSQFINSIEGMHHLTKKEAEYRLKVPLENSWGITGKTSALEQMDALWHGALEAAEYNLLDSKKGVLYSKTVQEFGYKTVNFKTDTNAAGFDIIRFIYIARSSFTLGYIPEESVRNALWNTAQFIAASYESWEQLGYSYLVTFLNWNLTSNYDESTYSYITERVTAINQLFSESNSPLKDTSLDILRTIIEKELADNTKQESTT
;
A
#
# COMPACT_ATOMS: atom_id res chain seq x y z
N MET A 1 19.48 0.80 6.39
CA MET A 1 19.14 2.08 5.76
C MET A 1 18.63 1.78 4.36
N ARG A 2 17.30 1.84 4.14
CA ARG A 2 16.78 2.01 2.79
C ARG A 2 16.93 3.50 2.51
N ASP A 3 17.57 3.83 1.41
CA ASP A 3 17.71 5.20 0.94
C ASP A 3 16.29 5.76 0.74
N PHE A 4 15.86 6.65 1.65
CA PHE A 4 14.61 7.40 1.53
C PHE A 4 14.76 8.61 0.61
N SER A 5 15.92 8.73 -0.06
CA SER A 5 16.17 9.81 -0.99
C SER A 5 15.18 9.73 -2.15
N CYS A 6 14.38 10.79 -2.24
CA CYS A 6 13.60 11.17 -3.40
C CYS A 6 14.50 11.52 -4.62
N LEU A 7 15.62 10.81 -4.85
CA LEU A 7 16.67 11.22 -5.80
C LEU A 7 17.10 10.13 -6.78
N SER A 8 16.51 8.94 -6.78
CA SER A 8 16.64 8.00 -7.93
C SER A 8 15.59 8.25 -9.02
N TYR A 9 15.00 9.45 -9.04
CA TYR A 9 14.13 9.86 -10.12
C TYR A 9 14.98 10.14 -11.37
N PHE A 10 14.43 9.75 -12.52
CA PHE A 10 14.93 10.19 -13.83
C PHE A 10 16.24 9.59 -14.34
N ASP A 11 16.24 8.29 -14.60
CA ASP A 11 16.77 7.83 -15.89
C ASP A 11 15.96 6.65 -16.41
N LEU A 12 15.62 6.67 -17.71
CA LEU A 12 15.30 5.49 -18.52
C LEU A 12 15.39 5.82 -20.02
N ASP A 13 15.90 4.82 -20.74
CA ASP A 13 16.34 4.74 -22.15
C ASP A 13 15.22 5.01 -23.19
N PRO A 14 15.45 5.77 -24.28
CA PRO A 14 14.40 6.25 -25.21
C PRO A 14 13.71 5.20 -26.11
N LYS A 15 13.89 3.89 -25.92
CA LYS A 15 13.56 2.86 -26.94
C LYS A 15 12.42 1.89 -26.62
N GLU A 16 11.46 2.21 -25.75
CA GLU A 16 10.30 1.32 -25.50
C GLU A 16 8.94 1.99 -25.71
N ASN A 17 8.47 2.08 -26.96
CA ASN A 17 7.16 2.67 -27.24
C ASN A 17 6.36 1.90 -28.29
N ILE A 18 5.66 0.84 -27.85
CA ILE A 18 4.46 0.28 -28.53
C ILE A 18 3.39 -0.17 -27.49
N MET A 19 3.78 -0.52 -26.25
CA MET A 19 2.87 -1.08 -25.24
C MET A 19 2.77 -0.20 -24.00
N GLY A 20 1.54 0.14 -23.59
CA GLY A 20 1.25 0.91 -22.38
C GLY A 20 1.71 0.20 -21.10
N LEU A 21 2.01 0.98 -20.05
CA LEU A 21 2.59 0.46 -18.80
C LEU A 21 1.66 -0.55 -18.10
N LYS A 22 0.34 -0.33 -18.09
CA LYS A 22 -0.63 -1.32 -17.58
C LYS A 22 -0.47 -2.68 -18.25
N SER A 23 -0.34 -2.71 -19.57
CA SER A 23 -0.14 -3.95 -20.32
C SER A 23 1.22 -4.59 -20.05
N LYS A 24 2.28 -3.79 -19.86
CA LYS A 24 3.58 -4.31 -19.41
C LYS A 24 3.46 -4.98 -18.04
N LEU A 25 2.81 -4.33 -17.07
CA LEU A 25 2.57 -4.86 -15.74
C LEU A 25 1.75 -6.16 -15.77
N TYR A 26 0.69 -6.20 -16.58
CA TYR A 26 -0.11 -7.42 -16.77
C TYR A 26 0.74 -8.58 -17.28
N ARG A 27 1.60 -8.36 -18.28
CA ARG A 27 2.51 -9.40 -18.79
C ARG A 27 3.53 -9.84 -17.74
N LYS A 28 4.04 -8.94 -16.90
CA LYS A 28 4.99 -9.27 -15.83
C LYS A 28 4.39 -10.21 -14.78
N GLN A 29 3.07 -10.22 -14.58
CA GLN A 29 2.42 -11.21 -13.70
C GLN A 29 2.65 -12.67 -14.14
N PHE A 30 2.98 -12.89 -15.43
CA PHE A 30 3.27 -14.21 -15.98
C PHE A 30 4.77 -14.57 -15.95
N ALA A 31 5.65 -13.66 -15.52
CA ALA A 31 7.08 -13.95 -15.37
C ALA A 31 7.37 -15.18 -14.49
N PRO A 32 6.63 -15.46 -13.40
CA PRO A 32 6.85 -16.64 -12.57
C PRO A 32 6.59 -17.99 -13.25
N PHE A 33 5.96 -18.01 -14.43
CA PHE A 33 5.73 -19.25 -15.21
C PHE A 33 6.91 -19.60 -16.13
N LYS A 34 7.85 -18.68 -16.36
CA LYS A 34 9.03 -18.92 -17.22
C LYS A 34 9.87 -20.15 -16.77
N PRO A 35 10.15 -20.35 -15.47
CA PRO A 35 10.89 -21.53 -15.01
C PRO A 35 10.18 -22.84 -15.35
N LEU A 36 8.84 -22.86 -15.25
CA LEU A 36 8.05 -24.05 -15.57
C LEU A 36 8.16 -24.42 -17.06
N ILE A 37 8.11 -23.43 -17.95
CA ILE A 37 8.32 -23.63 -19.39
C ILE A 37 9.75 -24.15 -19.65
N GLY A 38 10.75 -23.59 -18.96
CA GLY A 38 12.14 -24.06 -19.07
C GLY A 38 12.31 -25.53 -18.66
N VAL A 39 11.72 -25.93 -17.53
CA VAL A 39 11.71 -27.33 -17.07
C VAL A 39 11.00 -28.24 -18.08
N ALA A 40 9.87 -27.81 -18.63
CA ALA A 40 9.15 -28.57 -19.65
C ALA A 40 9.96 -28.77 -20.94
N ILE A 41 10.70 -27.75 -21.38
CA ILE A 41 11.59 -27.84 -22.55
C ILE A 41 12.74 -28.82 -22.28
N ILE A 42 13.37 -28.75 -21.11
CA ILE A 42 14.46 -29.67 -20.73
C ILE A 42 13.96 -31.12 -20.71
N LEU A 43 12.77 -31.36 -20.12
CA LEU A 43 12.13 -32.68 -20.13
C LEU A 43 11.85 -33.16 -21.55
N ALA A 44 11.29 -32.30 -22.40
CA ALA A 44 11.02 -32.66 -23.79
C ALA A 44 12.32 -33.03 -24.53
N MET A 45 13.37 -32.22 -24.40
CA MET A 45 14.67 -32.51 -25.03
C MET A 45 15.27 -33.83 -24.54
N TYR A 46 15.12 -34.15 -23.24
CA TYR A 46 15.55 -35.44 -22.69
C TYR A 46 14.77 -36.62 -23.28
N PHE A 47 13.43 -36.57 -23.28
CA PHE A 47 12.60 -37.66 -23.82
C PHE A 47 12.74 -37.83 -25.35
N TYR A 48 13.07 -36.77 -26.08
CA TYR A 48 13.36 -36.82 -27.51
C TYR A 48 14.80 -37.27 -27.83
N GLY A 49 15.63 -37.56 -26.82
CA GLY A 49 17.01 -37.99 -27.01
C GLY A 49 17.95 -36.89 -27.55
N LEU A 50 17.54 -35.62 -27.47
CA LEU A 50 18.37 -34.47 -27.85
C LEU A 50 19.39 -34.11 -26.76
N ILE A 51 19.13 -34.54 -25.53
CA ILE A 51 20.08 -34.50 -24.42
C ILE A 51 20.43 -35.94 -24.09
N ASP A 52 21.60 -36.38 -24.56
CA ASP A 52 22.21 -37.64 -24.20
C ASP A 52 23.28 -37.38 -23.14
N PHE A 53 22.98 -37.75 -21.89
CA PHE A 53 23.86 -37.46 -20.76
C PHE A 53 25.16 -38.25 -20.77
N ASP A 54 25.13 -39.46 -21.32
CA ASP A 54 26.33 -40.29 -21.49
C ASP A 54 27.28 -39.64 -22.51
N PHE A 55 26.72 -38.99 -23.55
CA PHE A 55 27.51 -38.21 -24.51
C PHE A 55 28.19 -36.99 -23.87
N TYR A 56 27.49 -36.25 -23.00
CA TYR A 56 28.08 -35.07 -22.34
C TYR A 56 29.08 -35.43 -21.23
N SER A 57 28.87 -36.50 -20.47
CA SER A 57 29.83 -36.97 -19.46
C SER A 57 31.15 -37.42 -20.10
N GLN A 58 31.07 -38.15 -21.22
CA GLN A 58 32.24 -38.55 -22.01
C GLN A 58 33.03 -37.35 -22.56
N LYS A 59 32.33 -36.28 -22.98
CA LYS A 59 32.97 -35.09 -23.57
C LYS A 59 33.64 -34.18 -22.54
N LEU A 60 33.19 -34.20 -21.29
CA LEU A 60 33.75 -33.40 -20.19
C LEU A 60 34.89 -34.10 -19.44
N GLY A 61 35.11 -35.40 -19.67
CA GLY A 61 36.24 -36.14 -19.10
C GLY A 61 36.07 -36.56 -17.64
N PHE A 62 34.85 -36.46 -17.10
CA PHE A 62 34.50 -36.93 -15.75
C PHE A 62 33.08 -37.50 -15.74
N ASP A 63 32.93 -38.66 -15.09
CA ASP A 63 31.65 -39.36 -14.96
C ASP A 63 30.79 -38.68 -13.88
N ILE A 64 29.77 -37.93 -14.30
CA ILE A 64 28.85 -37.26 -13.37
C ILE A 64 27.81 -38.30 -12.93
N PRO A 65 27.73 -38.66 -11.65
CA PRO A 65 26.74 -39.62 -11.20
C PRO A 65 25.32 -39.14 -11.51
N HIS A 66 24.50 -40.01 -12.09
CA HIS A 66 23.11 -39.70 -12.46
C HIS A 66 22.29 -39.05 -11.33
N TRP A 67 22.55 -39.42 -10.07
CA TRP A 67 21.86 -38.85 -8.91
C TRP A 67 22.10 -37.35 -8.73
N VAL A 68 23.26 -36.82 -9.13
CA VAL A 68 23.57 -35.38 -9.07
C VAL A 68 22.68 -34.62 -10.05
N PHE A 69 22.54 -35.14 -11.26
CA PHE A 69 21.64 -34.58 -12.27
C PHE A 69 20.18 -34.59 -11.78
N TYR A 70 19.69 -35.74 -11.29
CA TYR A 70 18.33 -35.83 -10.76
C TYR A 70 18.10 -34.90 -9.56
N SER A 71 19.12 -34.65 -8.74
CA SER A 71 19.05 -33.71 -7.63
C SER A 71 18.94 -32.26 -8.11
N ILE A 72 19.79 -31.85 -9.06
CA ILE A 72 19.73 -30.50 -9.67
C ILE A 72 18.39 -30.30 -10.37
N PHE A 73 17.97 -31.28 -11.16
CA PHE A 73 16.70 -31.25 -11.87
C PHE A 73 15.50 -31.20 -10.90
N GLY A 74 15.55 -31.98 -9.81
CA GLY A 74 14.56 -31.93 -8.74
C GLY A 74 14.47 -30.55 -8.09
N ALA A 75 15.62 -29.92 -7.80
CA ALA A 75 15.65 -28.55 -7.26
C ALA A 75 15.06 -27.52 -8.24
N LEU A 76 15.34 -27.64 -9.54
CA LEU A 76 14.74 -26.78 -10.58
C LEU A 76 13.22 -26.97 -10.66
N CYS A 77 12.73 -28.21 -10.59
CA CYS A 77 11.30 -28.51 -10.54
C CYS A 77 10.62 -27.89 -9.32
N LEU A 78 11.22 -28.01 -8.13
CA LEU A 78 10.70 -27.40 -6.90
C LEU A 78 10.69 -25.88 -6.98
N TYR A 79 11.76 -25.26 -7.50
CA TYR A 79 11.83 -23.83 -7.73
C TYR A 79 10.76 -23.35 -8.72
N ALA A 80 10.57 -24.07 -9.83
CA ALA A 80 9.55 -23.76 -10.82
C ALA A 80 8.13 -23.88 -10.26
N ALA A 81 7.85 -24.94 -9.48
CA ALA A 81 6.57 -25.11 -8.80
C ALA A 81 6.31 -23.98 -7.80
N TRP A 82 7.31 -23.61 -6.99
CA TRP A 82 7.23 -22.50 -6.05
C TRP A 82 6.93 -21.17 -6.74
N LYS A 83 7.68 -20.80 -7.78
CA LYS A 83 7.44 -19.54 -8.53
C LYS A 83 6.08 -19.56 -9.20
N THR A 84 5.68 -20.68 -9.80
CA THR A 84 4.36 -20.83 -10.45
C THR A 84 3.23 -20.65 -9.44
N PHE A 85 3.35 -21.24 -8.25
CA PHE A 85 2.36 -21.07 -7.18
C PHE A 85 2.13 -19.58 -6.86
N TRP A 86 3.20 -18.80 -6.62
CA TRP A 86 3.07 -17.37 -6.36
C TRP A 86 2.50 -16.59 -7.55
N GLY A 87 2.89 -16.94 -8.79
CA GLY A 87 2.31 -16.35 -9.99
C GLY A 87 0.80 -16.56 -10.10
N VAL A 88 0.33 -17.78 -9.80
CA VAL A 88 -1.12 -18.09 -9.74
C VAL A 88 -1.81 -17.26 -8.65
N ILE A 89 -1.21 -17.17 -7.46
CA ILE A 89 -1.75 -16.34 -6.37
C ILE A 89 -1.91 -14.88 -6.80
N TRP A 90 -0.92 -14.28 -7.47
CA TRP A 90 -1.02 -12.88 -7.92
C TRP A 90 -2.09 -12.66 -8.99
N ILE A 91 -2.26 -13.60 -9.93
CA ILE A 91 -3.31 -13.52 -10.95
C ILE A 91 -4.69 -13.65 -10.32
N LEU A 92 -4.86 -14.63 -9.42
CA LEU A 92 -6.13 -14.83 -8.70
C LEU A 92 -6.46 -13.64 -7.81
N SER A 93 -5.46 -13.10 -7.10
CA SER A 93 -5.57 -11.89 -6.29
C SER A 93 -6.02 -10.69 -7.11
N ALA A 94 -5.41 -10.43 -8.28
CA ALA A 94 -5.82 -9.31 -9.13
C ALA A 94 -7.28 -9.45 -9.62
N LYS A 95 -7.67 -10.67 -10.00
CA LYS A 95 -9.06 -10.98 -10.40
C LYS A 95 -10.03 -10.81 -9.24
N GLU A 96 -9.67 -11.27 -8.05
CA GLU A 96 -10.46 -11.11 -6.84
C GLU A 96 -10.61 -9.64 -6.46
N ASN A 97 -9.50 -8.92 -6.34
CA ASN A 97 -9.44 -7.50 -6.00
C ASN A 97 -10.33 -6.64 -6.89
N SER A 98 -10.40 -6.93 -8.20
CA SER A 98 -11.25 -6.17 -9.14
C SER A 98 -12.77 -6.26 -8.88
N ARG A 99 -13.23 -7.26 -8.12
CA ARG A 99 -14.65 -7.51 -7.80
C ARG A 99 -14.95 -7.46 -6.30
N SER A 100 -13.93 -7.18 -5.50
CA SER A 100 -14.05 -7.14 -4.05
C SER A 100 -14.72 -5.87 -3.57
N LYS A 101 -15.21 -5.89 -2.31
CA LYS A 101 -15.82 -4.74 -1.66
C LYS A 101 -15.06 -4.35 -0.39
N CYS A 102 -14.96 -3.04 -0.15
CA CYS A 102 -14.43 -2.49 1.09
C CYS A 102 -15.44 -2.65 2.21
N PHE A 103 -14.95 -3.03 3.38
CA PHE A 103 -15.77 -3.16 4.57
C PHE A 103 -15.46 -2.08 5.60
N PHE A 104 -15.98 -0.86 5.38
CA PHE A 104 -15.64 0.32 6.20
C PHE A 104 -16.04 0.23 7.66
N GLY A 105 -17.00 -0.64 8.03
CA GLY A 105 -17.31 -0.90 9.43
C GLY A 105 -16.13 -1.40 10.26
N MET A 106 -15.06 -1.93 9.63
CA MET A 106 -13.81 -2.30 10.29
C MET A 106 -12.96 -1.11 10.76
N LEU A 107 -13.22 0.10 10.28
CA LEU A 107 -12.38 1.27 10.60
C LEU A 107 -12.78 1.94 11.92
N ASN A 108 -13.85 1.48 12.57
CA ASN A 108 -14.34 2.06 13.80
C ASN A 108 -13.94 1.23 15.01
N ASN A 109 -13.15 1.81 15.90
CA ASN A 109 -12.89 1.25 17.21
C ASN A 109 -14.13 1.45 18.09
N LYS A 110 -14.66 0.37 18.67
CA LYS A 110 -15.82 0.44 19.57
C LYS A 110 -15.43 0.97 20.95
N ASN A 111 -14.19 0.73 21.38
CA ASN A 111 -13.69 1.03 22.71
C ASN A 111 -12.33 1.76 22.63
N PRO A 112 -12.27 2.97 22.05
CA PRO A 112 -11.02 3.71 21.94
C PRO A 112 -10.45 4.04 23.32
N GLN A 113 -9.18 3.67 23.55
CA GLN A 113 -8.43 4.03 24.75
C GLN A 113 -8.03 5.50 24.68
N VAL A 114 -7.68 5.99 23.48
CA VAL A 114 -7.32 7.39 23.23
C VAL A 114 -8.16 7.95 22.08
N LYS A 115 -9.15 8.74 22.46
CA LYS A 115 -10.07 9.35 21.50
C LYS A 115 -9.41 10.51 20.77
N ILE A 116 -9.90 10.76 19.55
CA ILE A 116 -9.64 12.02 18.86
C ILE A 116 -10.22 13.19 19.67
N GLU A 117 -9.54 14.33 19.62
CA GLU A 117 -9.89 15.52 20.40
C GLU A 117 -10.49 16.63 19.55
N ASN A 118 -10.15 16.69 18.26
CA ASN A 118 -10.53 17.79 17.38
C ASN A 118 -10.73 17.34 15.93
N GLY A 119 -11.24 18.27 15.11
CA GLY A 119 -11.52 18.01 13.70
C GLY A 119 -10.26 17.81 12.84
N LEU A 120 -9.11 18.38 13.21
CA LEU A 120 -7.87 18.14 12.45
C LEU A 120 -7.39 16.71 12.60
N GLU A 121 -7.42 16.18 13.83
CA GLU A 121 -7.12 14.77 14.07
C GLU A 121 -8.06 13.86 13.28
N GLU A 122 -9.37 14.14 13.32
CA GLU A 122 -10.35 13.40 12.53
C GLU A 122 -9.98 13.38 11.05
N TYR A 123 -9.71 14.54 10.45
CA TYR A 123 -9.40 14.63 9.02
C TYR A 123 -8.05 14.02 8.63
N ALA A 124 -7.03 14.11 9.50
CA ALA A 124 -5.78 13.39 9.29
C ALA A 124 -6.00 11.87 9.31
N LEU A 125 -6.82 11.36 10.22
CA LEU A 125 -7.16 9.94 10.28
C LEU A 125 -8.07 9.50 9.12
N LEU A 126 -8.97 10.35 8.64
CA LEU A 126 -9.72 10.11 7.41
C LEU A 126 -8.78 9.94 6.22
N ALA A 127 -7.67 10.66 6.15
CA ALA A 127 -6.67 10.45 5.12
C ALA A 127 -6.02 9.05 5.20
N SER A 128 -5.85 8.45 6.38
CA SER A 128 -5.29 7.09 6.44
C SER A 128 -6.18 6.06 5.72
N THR A 129 -7.47 6.36 5.50
CA THR A 129 -8.41 5.48 4.80
C THR A 129 -7.97 5.09 3.39
N PHE A 130 -7.19 5.91 2.67
CA PHE A 130 -6.66 5.53 1.34
C PHE A 130 -5.73 4.31 1.43
N TYR A 131 -4.98 4.17 2.52
CA TYR A 131 -4.20 2.95 2.78
C TYR A 131 -5.09 1.84 3.35
N GLU A 132 -5.98 2.17 4.28
CA GLU A 132 -6.76 1.17 5.00
C GLU A 132 -7.83 0.48 4.16
N ALA A 133 -8.42 1.19 3.19
CA ALA A 133 -9.48 0.66 2.33
C ALA A 133 -9.05 -0.62 1.58
N SER A 134 -7.77 -0.75 1.26
CA SER A 134 -7.24 -1.96 0.60
C SER A 134 -7.05 -3.12 1.58
N GLN A 135 -6.71 -2.85 2.84
CA GLN A 135 -6.51 -3.88 3.90
C GLN A 135 -7.83 -4.53 4.35
N ILE A 136 -8.95 -3.85 4.06
CA ILE A 136 -10.32 -4.25 4.41
C ILE A 136 -11.13 -4.71 3.18
N LEU A 137 -10.46 -4.91 2.05
CA LEU A 137 -11.06 -5.37 0.80
C LEU A 137 -11.31 -6.89 0.85
N ILE A 138 -12.52 -7.34 0.53
CA ILE A 138 -12.89 -8.77 0.57
C ILE A 138 -13.63 -9.19 -0.71
N GLY A 139 -13.22 -10.32 -1.30
CA GLY A 139 -13.78 -10.87 -2.54
C GLY A 139 -14.47 -12.24 -2.41
N ASP A 140 -14.49 -12.83 -1.21
CA ASP A 140 -15.11 -14.13 -1.00
C ASP A 140 -16.65 -14.05 -1.02
N LYS A 141 -17.29 -15.10 -1.55
CA LYS A 141 -18.74 -15.11 -1.81
C LYS A 141 -19.58 -14.95 -0.53
N GLU A 142 -19.13 -15.50 0.59
CA GLU A 142 -19.89 -15.46 1.83
C GLU A 142 -19.86 -14.06 2.42
N SER A 143 -18.67 -13.47 2.56
CA SER A 143 -18.51 -12.11 3.07
C SER A 143 -19.23 -11.09 2.21
N LEU A 144 -19.15 -11.21 0.87
CA LEU A 144 -19.88 -10.33 -0.05
C LEU A 144 -21.40 -10.45 0.12
N SER A 145 -21.93 -11.67 0.30
CA SER A 145 -23.36 -11.90 0.52
C SER A 145 -23.84 -11.31 1.85
N LYS A 146 -23.02 -11.39 2.90
CA LYS A 146 -23.31 -10.80 4.21
C LYS A 146 -23.22 -9.27 4.17
N LEU A 147 -22.20 -8.74 3.50
CA LEU A 147 -22.00 -7.31 3.32
C LEU A 147 -23.16 -6.66 2.54
N ALA A 148 -23.66 -7.33 1.50
CA ALA A 148 -24.82 -6.87 0.74
C ALA A 148 -26.09 -6.74 1.60
N LYS A 149 -26.20 -7.50 2.70
CA LYS A 149 -27.33 -7.42 3.64
C LYS A 149 -27.09 -6.43 4.77
N ASN A 150 -25.83 -6.21 5.15
CA ASN A 150 -25.43 -5.33 6.22
C ASN A 150 -24.10 -4.65 5.87
N PRO A 151 -24.10 -3.34 5.55
CA PRO A 151 -22.88 -2.59 5.21
C PRO A 151 -21.89 -2.47 6.39
N ASN A 152 -22.30 -2.88 7.59
CA ASN A 152 -21.50 -2.97 8.82
C ASN A 152 -21.20 -4.44 9.22
N TYR A 153 -21.35 -5.40 8.31
CA TYR A 153 -20.95 -6.80 8.53
C TYR A 153 -19.44 -7.01 8.68
N ILE A 154 -18.98 -7.32 9.89
CA ILE A 154 -17.61 -7.73 10.16
C ILE A 154 -17.49 -9.27 10.02
N PRO A 155 -16.57 -9.79 9.19
CA PRO A 155 -16.32 -11.23 9.15
C PRO A 155 -15.90 -11.80 10.52
N PRO A 156 -16.44 -12.93 10.98
CA PRO A 156 -16.14 -13.47 12.32
C PRO A 156 -14.65 -13.72 12.58
N TYR A 157 -13.86 -14.06 11.56
CA TYR A 157 -12.41 -14.28 11.70
C TYR A 157 -11.63 -12.99 11.98
N ARG A 158 -12.25 -11.82 11.81
CA ARG A 158 -11.72 -10.49 12.16
C ARG A 158 -12.12 -10.07 13.56
N LEU A 159 -12.86 -10.86 14.31
CA LEU A 159 -13.22 -10.57 15.69
C LEU A 159 -12.47 -11.49 16.65
N ASP A 160 -12.08 -10.96 17.80
CA ASP A 160 -11.62 -11.78 18.92
C ASP A 160 -12.79 -12.35 19.74
N LYS A 161 -12.46 -12.98 20.86
CA LYS A 161 -13.46 -13.60 21.75
C LYS A 161 -14.35 -12.58 22.44
N ASP A 162 -13.89 -11.34 22.57
CA ASP A 162 -14.56 -10.24 23.23
C ASP A 162 -15.38 -9.41 22.22
N GLY A 163 -15.30 -9.76 20.92
CA GLY A 163 -16.01 -9.09 19.85
C GLY A 163 -15.30 -7.83 19.34
N ASP A 164 -14.02 -7.69 19.70
CA ASP A 164 -13.13 -6.62 19.26
C ASP A 164 -12.41 -6.99 17.97
N LEU A 165 -12.06 -5.96 17.20
CA LEU A 165 -11.50 -6.10 15.86
C LEU A 165 -10.03 -6.54 15.91
N ARG A 166 -9.76 -7.74 15.38
CA ARG A 166 -8.43 -8.25 15.05
C ARG A 166 -8.08 -7.92 13.60
N GLY A 167 -6.95 -7.27 13.38
CA GLY A 167 -6.49 -7.08 12.01
C GLY A 167 -5.38 -6.08 11.79
N GLY A 168 -4.96 -5.98 10.53
CA GLY A 168 -3.92 -5.08 10.03
C GLY A 168 -4.45 -3.77 9.48
N SER A 169 -5.54 -3.24 10.06
CA SER A 169 -6.09 -1.95 9.65
C SER A 169 -6.15 -0.99 10.83
N GLN A 170 -5.78 0.26 10.60
CA GLN A 170 -5.85 1.30 11.62
C GLN A 170 -7.23 1.94 11.71
N PHE A 171 -7.70 2.16 12.94
CA PHE A 171 -9.00 2.79 13.19
C PHE A 171 -9.00 4.26 12.81
N ILE A 172 -10.14 4.87 12.51
CA ILE A 172 -10.19 6.30 12.12
C ILE A 172 -10.70 7.21 13.23
N ASN A 173 -11.29 6.64 14.28
CA ASN A 173 -11.92 7.37 15.39
C ASN A 173 -11.06 7.36 16.67
N SER A 174 -9.76 7.12 16.53
CA SER A 174 -8.84 6.82 17.63
C SER A 174 -7.41 7.02 17.16
N ILE A 175 -6.54 7.60 17.99
CA ILE A 175 -5.15 7.84 17.61
C ILE A 175 -4.32 6.56 17.66
N GLU A 176 -4.71 5.57 18.47
CA GLU A 176 -4.08 4.26 18.51
C GLU A 176 -4.15 3.63 17.13
N GLY A 177 -3.02 3.17 16.60
CA GLY A 177 -3.00 2.44 15.34
C GLY A 177 -3.90 1.21 15.39
N MET A 178 -3.80 0.37 16.42
CA MET A 178 -4.61 -0.84 16.56
C MET A 178 -5.04 -1.05 18.02
N HIS A 179 -6.19 -1.70 18.20
CA HIS A 179 -6.88 -1.91 19.47
C HIS A 179 -6.55 -3.29 20.02
N HIS A 180 -6.37 -3.37 21.34
CA HIS A 180 -6.18 -4.62 22.09
C HIS A 180 -5.25 -5.64 21.43
N LEU A 181 -4.14 -5.19 20.86
CA LEU A 181 -3.11 -6.12 20.41
C LEU A 181 -2.51 -6.79 21.65
N THR A 182 -2.64 -8.11 21.74
CA THR A 182 -1.81 -8.86 22.69
C THR A 182 -0.34 -8.59 22.39
N LYS A 183 0.56 -8.73 23.37
CA LYS A 183 2.00 -8.52 23.16
C LYS A 183 2.52 -9.27 21.93
N LYS A 184 2.05 -10.51 21.70
CA LYS A 184 2.41 -11.34 20.54
C LYS A 184 1.88 -10.78 19.22
N GLU A 185 0.66 -10.25 19.21
CA GLU A 185 0.08 -9.64 18.01
C GLU A 185 0.71 -8.29 17.70
N ALA A 186 1.01 -7.48 18.71
CA ALA A 186 1.77 -6.24 18.55
C ALA A 186 3.16 -6.52 17.95
N GLU A 187 3.83 -7.57 18.44
CA GLU A 187 5.10 -8.00 17.90
C GLU A 187 4.99 -8.42 16.43
N TYR A 188 4.05 -9.30 16.10
CA TYR A 188 3.91 -9.83 14.73
C TYR A 188 3.38 -8.80 13.72
N ARG A 189 2.42 -7.95 14.11
CA ARG A 189 1.68 -7.08 13.18
C ARG A 189 2.27 -5.68 13.04
N LEU A 190 2.92 -5.18 14.09
CA LEU A 190 3.47 -3.82 14.10
C LEU A 190 5.00 -3.87 14.17
N LYS A 191 5.56 -4.47 15.22
CA LYS A 191 7.01 -4.44 15.45
C LYS A 191 7.79 -5.09 14.29
N VAL A 192 7.51 -6.35 13.95
CA VAL A 192 8.27 -7.08 12.91
C VAL A 192 8.19 -6.38 11.54
N PRO A 193 7.02 -5.94 11.05
CA PRO A 193 6.96 -5.18 9.79
C PRO A 193 7.69 -3.85 9.83
N LEU A 194 7.60 -3.11 10.95
CA LEU A 194 8.31 -1.84 11.13
C LEU A 194 9.84 -2.06 11.17
N GLU A 195 10.32 -3.08 11.86
CA GLU A 195 11.74 -3.45 11.90
C GLU A 195 12.24 -3.86 10.50
N ASN A 196 11.54 -4.78 9.83
CA ASN A 196 11.98 -5.34 8.54
C ASN A 196 11.88 -4.35 7.37
N SER A 197 10.88 -3.48 7.39
CA SER A 197 10.58 -2.58 6.26
C SER A 197 11.17 -1.19 6.46
N TRP A 198 11.24 -0.72 7.71
CA TRP A 198 11.60 0.66 8.05
C TRP A 198 12.82 0.75 8.97
N GLY A 199 13.28 -0.37 9.56
CA GLY A 199 14.36 -0.35 10.55
C GLY A 199 13.97 0.30 11.88
N ILE A 200 12.66 0.42 12.16
CA ILE A 200 12.17 1.05 13.38
C ILE A 200 12.15 0.02 14.51
N THR A 201 13.01 0.23 15.49
CA THR A 201 13.23 -0.65 16.66
C THR A 201 12.93 0.04 17.99
N GLY A 202 12.61 1.34 17.97
CA GLY A 202 12.33 2.13 19.16
C GLY A 202 12.12 3.61 18.84
N LYS A 203 12.13 4.46 19.87
CA LYS A 203 11.82 5.89 19.79
C LYS A 203 12.65 6.63 18.73
N THR A 204 13.97 6.51 18.79
CA THR A 204 14.88 7.28 17.92
C THR A 204 14.65 6.96 16.45
N SER A 205 14.67 5.66 16.08
CA SER A 205 14.43 5.25 14.70
C SER A 205 13.00 5.54 14.23
N ALA A 206 12.00 5.51 15.12
CA ALA A 206 10.65 5.95 14.79
C ALA A 206 10.61 7.45 14.41
N LEU A 207 11.20 8.32 15.23
CA LEU A 207 11.22 9.75 14.98
C LEU A 207 12.03 10.11 13.73
N GLU A 208 13.18 9.47 13.49
CA GLU A 208 13.96 9.65 12.26
C GLU A 208 13.16 9.27 11.02
N GLN A 209 12.40 8.18 11.06
CA GLN A 209 11.58 7.75 9.93
C GLN A 209 10.36 8.66 9.71
N MET A 210 9.75 9.14 10.80
CA MET A 210 8.69 10.15 10.73
C MET A 210 9.21 11.45 10.11
N ASP A 211 10.37 11.92 10.54
CA ASP A 211 11.00 13.13 10.05
C ASP A 211 11.38 13.02 8.56
N ALA A 212 11.96 11.88 8.16
CA ALA A 212 12.30 11.62 6.76
C ALA A 212 11.05 11.58 5.85
N LEU A 213 9.96 10.96 6.31
CA LEU A 213 8.69 10.96 5.57
C LEU A 213 8.07 12.35 5.48
N TRP A 214 8.15 13.12 6.55
CA TRP A 214 7.62 14.48 6.58
C TRP A 214 8.39 15.40 5.63
N HIS A 215 9.73 15.41 5.70
CA HIS A 215 10.57 16.17 4.79
C HIS A 215 10.38 15.71 3.33
N GLY A 216 10.33 14.39 3.09
CA GLY A 216 10.04 13.85 1.76
C GLY A 216 8.68 14.31 1.22
N ALA A 217 7.66 14.39 2.08
CA ALA A 217 6.34 14.91 1.71
C ALA A 217 6.38 16.42 1.39
N LEU A 218 7.14 17.22 2.16
CA LEU A 218 7.32 18.65 1.89
C LEU A 218 8.04 18.88 0.56
N GLU A 219 9.14 18.17 0.31
CA GLU A 219 9.85 18.22 -0.97
C GLU A 219 8.94 17.79 -2.12
N ALA A 220 8.23 16.67 -1.97
CA ALA A 220 7.29 16.16 -2.97
C ALA A 220 6.11 17.11 -3.24
N ALA A 221 5.79 18.00 -2.29
CA ALA A 221 4.73 18.99 -2.44
C ALA A 221 5.08 20.08 -3.47
N GLU A 222 6.37 20.35 -3.67
CA GLU A 222 6.86 21.34 -4.63
C GLU A 222 6.80 20.84 -6.09
N TYR A 223 6.66 19.53 -6.30
CA TYR A 223 6.66 18.93 -7.63
C TYR A 223 5.25 18.58 -8.09
N ASN A 224 4.81 19.19 -9.20
CA ASN A 224 3.60 18.76 -9.89
C ASN A 224 3.85 17.41 -10.58
N LEU A 225 2.96 16.44 -10.33
CA LEU A 225 3.03 15.11 -10.91
C LEU A 225 3.08 15.12 -12.44
N LEU A 226 2.47 16.11 -13.07
CA LEU A 226 2.36 16.15 -14.54
C LEU A 226 3.54 16.84 -15.24
N ASP A 227 4.48 17.42 -14.50
CA ASP A 227 5.64 18.11 -15.10
C ASP A 227 6.67 17.15 -15.71
N SER A 228 6.64 15.87 -15.31
CA SER A 228 7.57 14.85 -15.79
C SER A 228 6.92 13.82 -16.71
N LYS A 229 7.67 13.32 -17.69
CA LYS A 229 7.22 12.21 -18.57
C LYS A 229 6.81 10.96 -17.77
N LYS A 230 7.52 10.65 -16.67
CA LYS A 230 7.20 9.52 -15.80
C LYS A 230 5.87 9.74 -15.07
N GLY A 231 5.67 10.93 -14.50
CA GLY A 231 4.43 11.26 -13.82
C GLY A 231 3.21 11.28 -14.74
N VAL A 232 3.34 11.77 -15.98
CA VAL A 232 2.30 11.62 -17.02
C VAL A 232 2.02 10.15 -17.34
N LEU A 233 3.05 9.31 -17.47
CA LEU A 233 2.89 7.87 -17.72
C LEU A 233 2.15 7.17 -16.56
N TYR A 234 2.54 7.46 -15.32
CA TYR A 234 1.93 6.86 -14.13
C TYR A 234 0.50 7.34 -13.91
N SER A 235 0.25 8.64 -14.10
CA SER A 235 -1.07 9.26 -14.17
C SER A 235 -1.99 8.51 -15.13
N LYS A 236 -1.57 8.37 -16.40
CA LYS A 236 -2.33 7.65 -17.41
C LYS A 236 -2.56 6.20 -17.01
N THR A 237 -1.57 5.55 -16.42
CA THR A 237 -1.67 4.17 -15.97
C THR A 237 -2.71 4.01 -14.87
N VAL A 238 -2.73 4.88 -13.86
CA VAL A 238 -3.73 4.90 -12.79
C VAL A 238 -5.15 5.08 -13.36
N GLN A 239 -5.30 5.94 -14.37
CA GLN A 239 -6.57 6.10 -15.09
C GLN A 239 -6.96 4.85 -15.88
N GLU A 240 -6.01 4.19 -16.56
CA GLU A 240 -6.24 2.92 -17.25
C GLU A 240 -6.66 1.80 -16.28
N PHE A 241 -6.24 1.84 -15.02
CA PHE A 241 -6.73 0.94 -13.96
C PHE A 241 -8.14 1.27 -13.45
N GLY A 242 -8.73 2.38 -13.91
CA GLY A 242 -10.11 2.75 -13.63
C GLY A 242 -10.26 3.83 -12.56
N TYR A 243 -9.18 4.49 -12.15
CA TYR A 243 -9.31 5.71 -11.38
C TYR A 243 -9.92 6.79 -12.28
N LYS A 244 -11.07 7.34 -11.90
CA LYS A 244 -11.76 8.30 -12.75
C LYS A 244 -10.95 9.59 -12.80
N THR A 245 -10.62 10.06 -13.99
CA THR A 245 -9.91 11.33 -14.18
C THR A 245 -10.81 12.45 -13.67
N VAL A 246 -10.28 13.19 -12.71
CA VAL A 246 -10.90 14.36 -12.11
C VAL A 246 -10.12 15.54 -12.65
N ASN A 247 -10.76 16.35 -13.47
CA ASN A 247 -10.18 17.60 -13.95
C ASN A 247 -10.06 18.54 -12.74
N PHE A 248 -8.90 18.49 -12.08
CA PHE A 248 -8.62 19.33 -10.92
C PHE A 248 -8.32 20.75 -11.36
N LYS A 249 -8.70 21.74 -10.54
CA LYS A 249 -8.43 23.15 -10.84
C LYS A 249 -7.00 23.54 -10.51
N THR A 250 -6.40 22.84 -9.55
CA THR A 250 -5.02 23.05 -9.11
C THR A 250 -4.10 21.92 -9.56
N ASP A 251 -2.81 22.23 -9.62
CA ASP A 251 -1.77 21.23 -9.82
C ASP A 251 -1.82 20.19 -8.69
N THR A 252 -1.53 18.93 -9.03
CA THR A 252 -1.47 17.86 -8.04
C THR A 252 -0.04 17.48 -7.75
N ASN A 253 0.38 17.66 -6.50
CA ASN A 253 1.72 17.32 -6.08
C ASN A 253 1.91 15.82 -5.79
N ALA A 254 3.15 15.39 -5.55
CA ALA A 254 3.51 13.98 -5.39
C ALA A 254 3.48 13.45 -3.95
N ALA A 255 3.03 14.23 -2.97
CA ALA A 255 3.22 13.92 -1.54
C ALA A 255 2.21 12.92 -0.95
N GLY A 256 1.12 12.60 -1.67
CA GLY A 256 -0.04 11.90 -1.10
C GLY A 256 0.24 10.51 -0.52
N PHE A 257 1.23 9.79 -1.05
CA PHE A 257 1.61 8.49 -0.50
C PHE A 257 2.44 8.61 0.79
N ASP A 258 3.32 9.61 0.85
CA ASP A 258 4.27 9.78 1.95
C ASP A 258 3.57 10.30 3.20
N ILE A 259 2.63 11.23 3.03
CA ILE A 259 1.83 11.77 4.13
C ILE A 259 0.98 10.68 4.81
N ILE A 260 0.47 9.71 4.05
CA ILE A 260 -0.30 8.60 4.60
C ILE A 260 0.59 7.59 5.32
N ARG A 261 1.79 7.34 4.80
CA ARG A 261 2.79 6.52 5.50
C ARG A 261 3.25 7.21 6.79
N PHE A 262 3.38 8.53 6.79
CA PHE A 262 3.72 9.31 7.97
C PHE A 262 2.69 9.11 9.09
N ILE A 263 1.39 9.23 8.79
CA ILE A 263 0.31 8.92 9.75
C ILE A 263 0.44 7.48 10.25
N TYR A 264 0.60 6.51 9.35
CA TYR A 264 0.71 5.10 9.71
C TYR A 264 1.86 4.85 10.70
N ILE A 265 3.06 5.37 10.41
CA ILE A 265 4.24 5.20 11.26
C ILE A 265 4.04 5.88 12.62
N ALA A 266 3.48 7.09 12.67
CA ALA A 266 3.24 7.79 13.93
C ALA A 266 2.33 6.94 14.84
N ARG A 267 1.19 6.49 14.32
CA ARG A 267 0.21 5.72 15.08
C ARG A 267 0.70 4.33 15.48
N SER A 268 1.39 3.63 14.58
CA SER A 268 1.97 2.32 14.89
C SER A 268 3.08 2.42 15.94
N SER A 269 3.91 3.45 15.87
CA SER A 269 4.95 3.74 16.86
C SER A 269 4.35 4.05 18.24
N PHE A 270 3.23 4.78 18.29
CA PHE A 270 2.50 5.02 19.54
C PHE A 270 1.88 3.75 20.12
N THR A 271 1.23 2.92 19.30
CA THR A 271 0.68 1.63 19.76
C THR A 271 1.76 0.70 20.32
N LEU A 272 3.00 0.79 19.81
CA LEU A 272 4.14 0.04 20.35
C LEU A 272 4.80 0.67 21.59
N GLY A 273 4.37 1.87 21.99
CA GLY A 273 4.94 2.63 23.10
C GLY A 273 6.31 3.26 22.78
N TYR A 274 6.64 3.44 21.50
CA TYR A 274 7.91 4.05 21.09
C TYR A 274 7.90 5.57 21.20
N ILE A 275 6.75 6.19 20.90
CA ILE A 275 6.58 7.65 20.97
C ILE A 275 5.38 7.99 21.86
N PRO A 276 5.37 9.15 22.53
CA PRO A 276 4.25 9.57 23.36
C PRO A 276 3.08 10.05 22.50
N GLU A 277 1.90 10.11 23.12
CA GLU A 277 0.64 10.58 22.52
C GLU A 277 0.76 11.97 21.87
N GLU A 278 1.39 12.92 22.55
CA GLU A 278 1.60 14.29 22.06
C GLU A 278 2.32 14.32 20.70
N SER A 279 3.29 13.43 20.48
CA SER A 279 3.98 13.34 19.19
C SER A 279 3.06 12.89 18.06
N VAL A 280 2.08 12.03 18.35
CA VAL A 280 1.07 11.62 17.36
C VAL A 280 0.12 12.75 17.08
N ARG A 281 -0.39 13.43 18.12
CA ARG A 281 -1.31 14.57 17.95
C ARG A 281 -0.69 15.65 17.08
N ASN A 282 0.57 16.02 17.34
CA ASN A 282 1.32 16.98 16.51
C ASN A 282 1.50 16.49 15.06
N ALA A 283 1.76 15.20 14.86
CA ALA A 283 1.86 14.62 13.52
C ALA A 283 0.53 14.69 12.76
N LEU A 284 -0.59 14.34 13.40
CA LEU A 284 -1.93 14.43 12.82
C LEU A 284 -2.30 15.87 12.50
N TRP A 285 -2.02 16.80 13.42
CA TRP A 285 -2.24 18.23 13.26
C TRP A 285 -1.51 18.79 12.03
N ASN A 286 -0.21 18.53 11.92
CA ASN A 286 0.59 18.96 10.78
C ASN A 286 0.08 18.34 9.47
N THR A 287 -0.33 17.08 9.51
CA THR A 287 -0.88 16.39 8.34
C THR A 287 -2.19 17.01 7.86
N ALA A 288 -3.11 17.33 8.77
CA ALA A 288 -4.38 17.95 8.43
C ALA A 288 -4.18 19.31 7.75
N GLN A 289 -3.31 20.15 8.32
CA GLN A 289 -2.96 21.44 7.71
C GLN A 289 -2.32 21.28 6.34
N PHE A 290 -1.37 20.35 6.21
CA PHE A 290 -0.72 20.05 4.93
C PHE A 290 -1.73 19.61 3.87
N ILE A 291 -2.65 18.71 4.23
CA ILE A 291 -3.69 18.23 3.30
C ILE A 291 -4.59 19.38 2.84
N ALA A 292 -5.05 20.22 3.78
CA ALA A 292 -5.93 21.35 3.48
C ALA A 292 -5.27 22.37 2.53
N ALA A 293 -3.97 22.61 2.70
CA ALA A 293 -3.18 23.52 1.88
C ALA A 293 -2.84 22.92 0.51
N SER A 294 -2.59 21.61 0.44
CA SER A 294 -2.03 20.95 -0.75
C SER A 294 -3.08 20.45 -1.74
N TYR A 295 -4.28 20.12 -1.27
CA TYR A 295 -5.26 19.40 -2.10
C TYR A 295 -6.63 20.05 -2.05
N GLU A 296 -7.23 20.35 -3.21
CA GLU A 296 -8.55 20.93 -3.32
C GLU A 296 -9.67 19.98 -2.86
N SER A 297 -9.50 18.67 -3.08
CA SER A 297 -10.49 17.65 -2.74
C SER A 297 -9.87 16.31 -2.31
N TRP A 298 -10.69 15.42 -1.74
CA TRP A 298 -10.26 14.06 -1.40
C TRP A 298 -9.85 13.26 -2.62
N GLU A 299 -10.52 13.47 -3.76
CA GLU A 299 -10.13 12.86 -5.03
C GLU A 299 -8.74 13.33 -5.46
N GLN A 300 -8.39 14.60 -5.27
CA GLN A 300 -7.04 15.07 -5.60
C GLN A 300 -5.96 14.40 -4.76
N LEU A 301 -6.20 14.27 -3.45
CA LEU A 301 -5.31 13.52 -2.56
C LEU A 301 -5.24 12.04 -2.94
N GLY A 302 -6.39 11.40 -3.21
CA GLY A 302 -6.45 9.99 -3.62
C GLY A 302 -5.71 9.73 -4.93
N TYR A 303 -5.76 10.68 -5.87
CA TYR A 303 -5.01 10.64 -7.11
C TYR A 303 -3.50 10.77 -6.87
N SER A 304 -3.07 11.74 -6.07
CA SER A 304 -1.67 11.89 -5.66
C SER A 304 -1.14 10.61 -5.01
N TYR A 305 -1.89 10.07 -4.04
CA TYR A 305 -1.59 8.81 -3.37
C TYR A 305 -1.38 7.66 -4.36
N LEU A 306 -2.30 7.46 -5.32
CA LEU A 306 -2.23 6.33 -6.26
C LEU A 306 -1.05 6.43 -7.22
N VAL A 307 -0.75 7.63 -7.73
CA VAL A 307 0.36 7.86 -8.64
C VAL A 307 1.70 7.63 -7.92
N THR A 308 1.85 8.18 -6.71
CA THR A 308 3.09 8.00 -5.92
C THR A 308 3.22 6.56 -5.41
N PHE A 309 2.11 5.89 -5.06
CA PHE A 309 2.10 4.47 -4.74
C PHE A 309 2.57 3.60 -5.92
N LEU A 310 2.09 3.89 -7.13
CA LEU A 310 2.52 3.17 -8.34
C LEU A 310 4.02 3.37 -8.58
N ASN A 311 4.51 4.61 -8.48
CA ASN A 311 5.94 4.90 -8.60
C ASN A 311 6.77 4.10 -7.57
N TRP A 312 6.36 4.11 -6.31
CA TRP A 312 7.06 3.40 -5.23
C TRP A 312 7.13 1.89 -5.47
N ASN A 313 6.08 1.27 -5.99
CA ASN A 313 6.10 -0.17 -6.28
C ASN A 313 7.07 -0.53 -7.41
N LEU A 314 7.13 0.32 -8.46
CA LEU A 314 8.01 0.13 -9.60
C LEU A 314 9.49 0.33 -9.23
N THR A 315 9.80 1.33 -8.39
CA THR A 315 11.18 1.56 -7.94
C THR A 315 11.66 0.53 -6.91
N SER A 316 10.73 -0.11 -6.20
CA SER A 316 11.04 -1.15 -5.22
C SER A 316 11.23 -2.56 -5.83
N ASN A 317 11.26 -2.69 -7.16
CA ASN A 317 11.39 -3.97 -7.90
C ASN A 317 10.28 -5.00 -7.61
N TYR A 318 9.07 -4.57 -7.20
CA TYR A 318 7.91 -5.45 -7.00
C TYR A 318 7.07 -5.63 -8.26
N ASP A 319 7.72 -5.66 -9.42
CA ASP A 319 7.07 -5.57 -10.72
C ASP A 319 6.06 -6.70 -10.98
N GLU A 320 6.34 -7.92 -10.51
CA GLU A 320 5.50 -9.10 -10.74
C GLU A 320 4.14 -9.00 -10.00
N SER A 321 4.10 -8.32 -8.85
CA SER A 321 2.89 -8.14 -8.03
C SER A 321 2.22 -6.77 -8.21
N THR A 322 2.92 -5.79 -8.81
CA THR A 322 2.47 -4.40 -8.96
C THR A 322 1.10 -4.30 -9.62
N TYR A 323 0.81 -5.11 -10.65
CA TYR A 323 -0.50 -5.10 -11.30
C TYR A 323 -1.64 -5.44 -10.32
N SER A 324 -1.43 -6.44 -9.45
CA SER A 324 -2.44 -6.83 -8.45
C SER A 324 -2.63 -5.72 -7.42
N TYR A 325 -1.53 -5.17 -6.91
CA TYR A 325 -1.57 -4.12 -5.89
C TYR A 325 -2.21 -2.84 -6.40
N ILE A 326 -1.90 -2.38 -7.60
CA ILE A 326 -2.55 -1.17 -8.12
C ILE A 326 -4.02 -1.42 -8.45
N THR A 327 -4.39 -2.62 -8.92
CA THR A 327 -5.81 -3.01 -9.10
C THR A 327 -6.57 -2.95 -7.77
N GLU A 328 -5.97 -3.47 -6.70
CA GLU A 328 -6.51 -3.42 -5.34
C GLU A 328 -6.71 -1.98 -4.87
N ARG A 329 -5.66 -1.15 -4.95
CA ARG A 329 -5.68 0.23 -4.45
C ARG A 329 -6.68 1.10 -5.22
N VAL A 330 -6.68 1.02 -6.55
CA VAL A 330 -7.63 1.79 -7.38
C VAL A 330 -9.06 1.34 -7.09
N THR A 331 -9.31 0.03 -6.94
CA THR A 331 -10.65 -0.48 -6.62
C THR A 331 -11.12 -0.01 -5.24
N ALA A 332 -10.25 -0.07 -4.23
CA ALA A 332 -10.55 0.35 -2.88
C ALA A 332 -10.81 1.87 -2.78
N ILE A 333 -9.97 2.68 -3.42
CA ILE A 333 -10.10 4.14 -3.39
C ILE A 333 -11.33 4.61 -4.16
N ASN A 334 -11.67 3.99 -5.30
CA ASN A 334 -12.93 4.29 -5.97
C ASN A 334 -14.14 4.03 -5.05
N GLN A 335 -14.07 2.98 -4.22
CA GLN A 335 -15.14 2.68 -3.25
C GLN A 335 -15.21 3.67 -2.09
N LEU A 336 -14.08 4.24 -1.64
CA LEU A 336 -14.10 5.34 -0.67
C LEU A 336 -14.92 6.53 -1.16
N PHE A 337 -14.96 6.78 -2.47
CA PHE A 337 -15.73 7.90 -3.03
C PHE A 337 -17.17 7.53 -3.39
N SER A 338 -17.43 6.28 -3.79
CA SER A 338 -18.74 5.89 -4.32
C SER A 338 -19.68 5.24 -3.31
N GLU A 339 -19.16 4.64 -2.24
CA GLU A 339 -19.98 3.84 -1.31
C GLU A 339 -20.62 4.71 -0.21
N SER A 340 -21.91 4.46 0.06
CA SER A 340 -22.69 5.26 1.00
C SER A 340 -22.35 5.04 2.49
N ASN A 341 -21.52 4.04 2.79
CA ASN A 341 -21.00 3.73 4.12
C ASN A 341 -19.50 4.08 4.23
N SER A 342 -18.94 4.78 3.24
CA SER A 342 -17.56 5.26 3.30
C SER A 342 -17.36 6.23 4.47
N PRO A 343 -16.20 6.20 5.14
CA PRO A 343 -15.84 7.20 6.15
C PRO A 343 -15.63 8.60 5.55
N LEU A 344 -15.38 8.73 4.25
CA LEU A 344 -15.26 10.02 3.58
C LEU A 344 -16.62 10.63 3.22
N LYS A 345 -17.71 9.88 3.38
CA LYS A 345 -19.04 10.37 3.04
C LYS A 345 -19.39 11.60 3.88
N ASP A 346 -19.98 12.60 3.24
CA ASP A 346 -20.39 13.86 3.84
C ASP A 346 -19.22 14.69 4.43
N THR A 347 -17.98 14.36 4.07
CA THR A 347 -16.77 15.12 4.42
C THR A 347 -16.22 15.86 3.20
N SER A 348 -15.46 16.94 3.41
CA SER A 348 -14.75 17.64 2.33
C SER A 348 -13.56 18.42 2.86
N LEU A 349 -12.56 18.66 2.00
CA LEU A 349 -11.40 19.47 2.39
C LEU A 349 -11.75 20.96 2.59
N ASP A 350 -12.88 21.44 2.07
CA ASP A 350 -13.41 22.78 2.38
C ASP A 350 -13.91 22.89 3.82
N ILE A 351 -14.54 21.83 4.35
CA ILE A 351 -14.91 21.76 5.77
C ILE A 351 -13.64 21.78 6.64
N LEU A 352 -12.60 21.04 6.25
CA LEU A 352 -11.32 21.06 6.96
C LEU A 352 -10.70 22.46 7.00
N ARG A 353 -10.66 23.17 5.87
CA ARG A 353 -10.18 24.56 5.80
C ARG A 353 -10.96 25.47 6.77
N THR A 354 -12.28 25.32 6.80
CA THR A 354 -13.14 26.08 7.72
C THR A 354 -12.82 25.79 9.19
N ILE A 355 -12.53 24.53 9.54
CA ILE A 355 -12.12 24.13 10.89
C ILE A 355 -10.79 24.81 11.25
N ILE A 356 -9.79 24.74 10.36
CA ILE A 356 -8.47 25.35 10.57
C ILE A 356 -8.58 26.87 10.76
N GLU A 357 -9.34 27.56 9.90
CA GLU A 357 -9.55 29.01 10.00
C GLU A 357 -10.14 29.42 11.36
N LYS A 358 -11.10 28.63 11.85
CA LYS A 358 -11.73 28.88 13.15
C LYS A 358 -10.75 28.70 14.31
N GLU A 359 -9.97 27.63 14.31
CA GLU A 359 -9.01 27.36 15.39
C GLU A 359 -7.87 28.38 15.42
N LEU A 360 -7.38 28.81 14.26
CA LEU A 360 -6.40 29.91 14.17
C LEU A 360 -6.96 31.22 14.73
N ALA A 361 -8.23 31.53 14.44
CA ALA A 361 -8.90 32.72 14.96
C ALA A 361 -9.10 32.67 16.49
N ASP A 362 -9.39 31.50 17.05
CA ASP A 362 -9.58 31.33 18.50
C ASP A 362 -8.25 31.40 19.27
N ASN A 363 -7.16 30.86 18.72
CA ASN A 363 -5.81 30.98 19.31
C ASN A 363 -5.31 32.45 19.32
N THR A 364 -5.55 33.19 18.23
CA THR A 364 -5.16 34.61 18.12
C THR A 364 -5.89 35.48 19.16
N LYS A 365 -7.14 35.13 19.50
CA LYS A 365 -7.89 35.84 20.55
C LYS A 365 -7.35 35.55 21.94
N GLN A 366 -6.96 34.31 22.22
CA GLN A 366 -6.39 33.95 23.53
C GLN A 366 -5.07 34.69 23.80
N GLU A 367 -4.18 34.78 22.81
CA GLU A 367 -2.91 35.53 22.93
C GLU A 367 -3.13 37.04 23.10
N SER A 368 -4.22 37.61 22.56
CA SER A 368 -4.55 39.04 22.75
C SER A 368 -5.15 39.38 24.13
N THR A 369 -5.48 38.36 24.92
CA THR A 369 -6.08 38.50 26.27
C THR A 369 -5.14 38.13 27.42
N THR A 370 -3.91 37.70 27.10
CA THR A 370 -2.79 37.50 28.03
C THR A 370 -1.77 38.60 27.86
#